data_AF-A0A2V2EMH1-F1
#
_entry.id   AF-A0A2V2EMH1-F1
#
_cell.length_a   1.000
_cell.length_b   1.000
_cell.length_c   1.000
_cell.angle_alpha   90.00
_cell.angle_beta   90.00
_cell.angle_gamma   90.00
#
_symmetry.space_group_name_H-M   'P 1'
#
loop_
_entity.id
_entity.type
_entity.pdbx_description
1 polymer ?
#
loop_
_entity_poly.entity_id
_entity_poly.type
_entity_poly.pdbx_seq_one_letter_code
_entity_poly.pdbx_strand_id
1 'polypeptide(L)'
;MNEMIKVSAEEIFAEIDQDDSFKEGLGLFETVKRNNNFYHDKQWEGVRAPDLDKPVFNVLKPAVNYFVSMLVSDDVGVDVELLEGVHGVEKAAVENAVRGSIDSLLENVKFNWLSREFLKNCAIDGDACFYLWWDEEADKSSEHWLKGAIQIDLVDNTDVCFGDKSTNVLERQPFVIIRQRKPTLLVREEARKLGIEEWEEIRPDGYGAERIYNDDKLEGEFTTLAVKFWKEDGKVWWTRCTREVVLNRPVCLGIERYPIVYMSWEREKNCCHGVSPLSGRINNQIFINKIYAMAMEYQKNMAFPKLLYDATLIPKWSNKVGQAIAVNGNPQTALFATFAPNGMNEQALSLANSTISLTKDSMGVYDAALGNVKPNNTSAIIAVQQASAQPLELQRLDFYQAVEDLVRIALEFMGKFYGLREVLVLDEDGNEDFAWFDFGVLAGMNVRLKVNVGRSSYWSELVQVQTLDNMLAGGIIPDAYTYLEQIPEGYVRNKSRIMRALKKKMKENDKETQKVLAQLETGAEQKQ
;
A
#
# COMPACT_ATOMS: atom_id res chain seq x y z
N MET A 1 -33.24 -13.83 -13.43
CA MET A 1 -32.02 -13.08 -13.04
C MET A 1 -31.32 -12.44 -14.25
N ASN A 2 -31.47 -12.97 -15.48
CA ASN A 2 -30.84 -12.43 -16.69
C ASN A 2 -31.40 -11.08 -17.23
N GLU A 3 -32.49 -10.53 -16.67
CA GLU A 3 -33.06 -9.25 -17.13
C GLU A 3 -32.50 -8.00 -16.41
N MET A 4 -31.60 -8.15 -15.43
CA MET A 4 -31.06 -7.01 -14.67
C MET A 4 -29.66 -6.54 -15.10
N ILE A 5 -28.97 -7.28 -15.96
CA ILE A 5 -27.59 -6.98 -16.33
C ILE A 5 -27.58 -6.17 -17.61
N LYS A 6 -27.23 -4.91 -17.48
CA LYS A 6 -27.14 -3.97 -18.60
C LYS A 6 -25.80 -4.08 -19.31
N VAL A 7 -25.83 -4.11 -20.63
CA VAL A 7 -24.63 -4.46 -21.45
C VAL A 7 -24.38 -3.42 -22.54
N SER A 8 -25.35 -2.56 -22.84
CA SER A 8 -25.13 -1.47 -23.79
C SER A 8 -24.28 -0.36 -23.18
N ALA A 9 -23.50 0.35 -24.02
CA ALA A 9 -22.65 1.45 -23.58
C ALA A 9 -23.45 2.53 -22.83
N GLU A 10 -24.60 2.94 -23.37
CA GLU A 10 -25.47 3.95 -22.75
C GLU A 10 -25.93 3.53 -21.35
N GLU A 11 -26.29 2.28 -21.16
CA GLU A 11 -26.77 1.78 -19.88
C GLU A 11 -25.65 1.62 -18.84
N ILE A 12 -24.45 1.21 -19.27
CA ILE A 12 -23.27 1.11 -18.41
C ILE A 12 -22.88 2.50 -17.92
N PHE A 13 -22.85 3.50 -18.81
CA PHE A 13 -22.60 4.88 -18.42
C PHE A 13 -23.72 5.46 -17.55
N ALA A 14 -24.98 5.06 -17.74
CA ALA A 14 -26.06 5.44 -16.82
C ALA A 14 -25.87 4.83 -15.41
N GLU A 15 -25.31 3.63 -15.29
CA GLU A 15 -24.94 3.05 -13.98
C GLU A 15 -23.77 3.81 -13.34
N ILE A 16 -22.78 4.24 -14.13
CA ILE A 16 -21.68 5.10 -13.68
C ILE A 16 -22.22 6.44 -13.19
N ASP A 17 -23.11 7.09 -13.93
CA ASP A 17 -23.70 8.38 -13.54
C ASP A 17 -24.50 8.28 -12.23
N GLN A 18 -25.18 7.15 -12.00
CA GLN A 18 -25.87 6.87 -10.75
C GLN A 18 -24.92 6.64 -9.57
N ASP A 19 -23.76 6.03 -9.83
CA ASP A 19 -22.71 5.84 -8.83
C ASP A 19 -22.02 7.17 -8.50
N ASP A 20 -21.70 7.98 -9.51
CA ASP A 20 -21.16 9.33 -9.35
C ASP A 20 -22.08 10.21 -8.51
N SER A 21 -23.39 10.18 -8.77
CA SER A 21 -24.38 10.92 -7.97
C SER A 21 -24.38 10.50 -6.50
N PHE A 22 -24.12 9.21 -6.22
CA PHE A 22 -24.00 8.70 -4.86
C PHE A 22 -22.69 9.13 -4.20
N LYS A 23 -21.57 9.06 -4.92
CA LYS A 23 -20.26 9.54 -4.46
C LYS A 23 -20.26 11.05 -4.20
N GLU A 24 -20.94 11.84 -5.03
CA GLU A 24 -21.18 13.27 -4.79
C GLU A 24 -22.02 13.48 -3.53
N GLY A 25 -23.08 12.69 -3.32
CA GLY A 25 -23.91 12.72 -2.11
C GLY A 25 -23.14 12.37 -0.83
N LEU A 26 -22.18 11.44 -0.91
CA LEU A 26 -21.25 11.13 0.17
C LEU A 26 -20.16 12.20 0.36
N GLY A 27 -19.93 13.06 -0.63
CA GLY A 27 -18.80 13.99 -0.66
C GLY A 27 -17.44 13.30 -0.85
N LEU A 28 -17.41 12.14 -1.49
CA LEU A 28 -16.19 11.33 -1.65
C LEU A 28 -15.13 12.08 -2.46
N PHE A 29 -15.49 12.64 -3.62
CA PHE A 29 -14.55 13.34 -4.51
C PHE A 29 -13.85 14.52 -3.80
N GLU A 30 -14.62 15.34 -3.08
CA GLU A 30 -14.08 16.45 -2.30
C GLU A 30 -13.23 15.98 -1.12
N THR A 31 -13.63 14.89 -0.46
CA THR A 31 -12.88 14.31 0.66
C THR A 31 -11.53 13.76 0.20
N VAL A 32 -11.51 12.97 -0.88
CA VAL A 32 -10.30 12.44 -1.50
C VAL A 32 -9.38 13.58 -1.96
N LYS A 33 -9.94 14.60 -2.64
CA LYS A 33 -9.18 15.78 -3.06
C LYS A 33 -8.57 16.53 -1.89
N ARG A 34 -9.36 16.75 -0.84
CA ARG A 34 -8.89 17.41 0.38
C ARG A 34 -7.82 16.58 1.09
N ASN A 35 -8.01 15.28 1.25
CA ASN A 35 -7.03 14.40 1.90
C ASN A 35 -5.68 14.43 1.16
N ASN A 36 -5.71 14.26 -0.17
CA ASN A 36 -4.49 14.30 -0.97
C ASN A 36 -3.81 15.68 -0.95
N ASN A 37 -4.58 16.78 -1.03
CA ASN A 37 -4.01 18.13 -0.90
C ASN A 37 -3.30 18.32 0.44
N PHE A 38 -3.88 17.80 1.53
CA PHE A 38 -3.26 17.89 2.85
C PHE A 38 -2.03 17.00 3.00
N TYR A 39 -2.01 15.83 2.38
CA TYR A 39 -0.85 14.94 2.32
C TYR A 39 0.30 15.55 1.49
N HIS A 40 0.00 16.19 0.36
CA HIS A 40 0.96 16.82 -0.56
C HIS A 40 1.35 18.26 -0.19
N ASP A 41 1.17 18.66 1.07
CA ASP A 41 1.55 19.98 1.58
C ASP A 41 0.78 21.17 0.95
N LYS A 42 -0.25 20.92 0.14
CA LYS A 42 -1.16 21.92 -0.44
C LYS A 42 -2.31 22.31 0.50
N GLN A 43 -1.99 22.51 1.78
CA GLN A 43 -2.97 22.66 2.86
C GLN A 43 -3.74 24.00 2.84
N TRP A 44 -3.29 24.96 2.04
CA TRP A 44 -3.89 26.29 1.90
C TRP A 44 -4.66 26.47 0.58
N GLU A 45 -4.80 25.41 -0.20
CA GLU A 45 -5.58 25.44 -1.44
C GLU A 45 -7.04 25.84 -1.16
N GLY A 46 -7.59 26.71 -1.99
CA GLY A 46 -8.93 27.29 -1.77
C GLY A 46 -9.01 28.43 -0.75
N VAL A 47 -7.95 28.71 0.03
CA VAL A 47 -7.95 29.81 1.02
C VAL A 47 -7.49 31.13 0.40
N ARG A 48 -8.42 32.08 0.32
CA ARG A 48 -8.14 33.47 -0.10
C ARG A 48 -7.69 34.33 1.09
N ALA A 49 -6.39 34.32 1.35
CA ALA A 49 -5.73 35.23 2.28
C ALA A 49 -4.43 35.74 1.63
N PRO A 50 -4.44 36.92 0.98
CA PRO A 50 -3.25 37.46 0.30
C PRO A 50 -2.23 38.06 1.28
N ASP A 51 -2.70 38.60 2.40
CA ASP A 51 -1.86 39.33 3.36
C ASP A 51 -1.27 38.45 4.47
N LEU A 52 -1.62 37.16 4.50
CA LEU A 52 -1.20 36.21 5.52
C LEU A 52 -0.14 35.25 4.95
N ASP A 53 0.95 35.06 5.69
CA ASP A 53 1.89 33.98 5.38
C ASP A 53 1.22 32.63 5.58
N LYS A 54 1.55 31.68 4.71
CA LYS A 54 0.92 30.35 4.67
C LYS A 54 1.91 29.26 5.10
N PRO A 55 2.29 29.19 6.39
CA PRO A 55 3.19 28.15 6.86
C PRO A 55 2.51 26.78 6.79
N VAL A 56 3.30 25.75 6.53
CA VAL A 56 2.83 24.36 6.46
C VAL A 56 3.64 23.52 7.47
N PHE A 57 2.96 23.05 8.52
CA PHE A 57 3.55 22.17 9.53
C PHE A 57 2.85 20.81 9.50
N ASN A 58 3.14 20.01 8.47
CA ASN A 58 2.39 18.78 8.19
C ASN A 58 2.67 17.68 9.21
N VAL A 59 1.69 17.39 10.07
CA VAL A 59 1.74 16.26 11.02
C VAL A 59 1.14 14.97 10.45
N LEU A 60 0.32 15.08 9.40
CA LEU A 60 -0.42 13.98 8.79
C LEU A 60 0.49 13.11 7.91
N LYS A 61 1.34 13.71 7.09
CA LYS A 61 2.25 13.00 6.17
C LYS A 61 3.22 12.06 6.88
N PRO A 62 3.90 12.47 7.98
CA PRO A 62 4.72 11.55 8.77
C PRO A 62 3.92 10.38 9.36
N ALA A 63 2.66 10.61 9.75
CA ALA A 63 1.80 9.57 10.31
C ALA A 63 1.43 8.51 9.27
N VAL A 64 1.03 8.92 8.07
CA VAL A 64 0.75 7.99 6.94
C VAL A 64 1.99 7.19 6.57
N ASN A 65 3.14 7.85 6.46
CA ASN A 65 4.39 7.16 6.14
C ASN A 65 4.77 6.14 7.22
N TYR A 66 4.50 6.45 8.49
CA TYR A 66 4.66 5.51 9.60
C TYR A 66 3.73 4.30 9.45
N PHE A 67 2.45 4.50 9.13
CA PHE A 67 1.50 3.41 8.91
C PHE A 67 1.94 2.48 7.78
N VAL A 68 2.27 3.04 6.60
CA VAL A 68 2.73 2.27 5.44
C VAL A 68 4.02 1.52 5.78
N SER A 69 4.94 2.15 6.52
CA SER A 69 6.19 1.51 6.92
C SER A 69 5.97 0.35 7.87
N MET A 70 5.04 0.47 8.83
CA MET A 70 4.72 -0.61 9.78
C MET A 70 3.95 -1.77 9.14
N LEU A 71 3.16 -1.50 8.10
CA LEU A 71 2.37 -2.53 7.42
C LEU A 71 3.18 -3.28 6.34
N VAL A 72 4.11 -2.60 5.65
CA VAL A 72 4.93 -3.16 4.55
C VAL A 72 6.37 -3.47 4.96
N SER A 73 6.74 -3.30 6.23
CA SER A 73 8.07 -3.70 6.72
C SER A 73 8.32 -5.20 6.64
N ASP A 74 7.27 -6.00 6.49
CA ASP A 74 7.33 -7.45 6.39
C ASP A 74 7.25 -7.84 4.90
N ASP A 75 8.27 -8.51 4.35
CA ASP A 75 8.13 -9.17 3.05
C ASP A 75 6.95 -10.14 3.11
N VAL A 76 6.04 -10.02 2.13
CA VAL A 76 4.88 -10.89 2.05
C VAL A 76 5.29 -12.22 1.45
N GLY A 77 5.64 -13.18 2.31
CA GLY A 77 5.78 -14.57 1.91
C GLY A 77 4.41 -15.19 1.63
N VAL A 78 4.24 -15.81 0.47
CA VAL A 78 3.03 -16.56 0.14
C VAL A 78 3.33 -18.04 0.30
N ASP A 79 2.50 -18.72 1.09
CA ASP A 79 2.55 -20.17 1.25
C ASP A 79 1.28 -20.78 0.70
N VAL A 80 1.44 -21.81 -0.12
CA VAL A 80 0.33 -22.46 -0.84
C VAL A 80 0.28 -23.91 -0.40
N GLU A 81 -0.79 -24.26 0.30
CA GLU A 81 -1.07 -25.64 0.71
C GLU A 81 -2.25 -26.17 -0.12
N LEU A 82 -2.06 -27.29 -0.83
CA LEU A 82 -3.15 -27.96 -1.54
C LEU A 82 -3.97 -28.81 -0.55
N LEU A 83 -5.32 -28.74 -0.61
CA LEU A 83 -6.16 -29.67 0.16
C LEU A 83 -6.10 -31.08 -0.41
N GLU A 84 -6.40 -32.06 0.45
CA GLU A 84 -6.27 -33.50 0.19
C GLU A 84 -6.88 -33.96 -1.15
N GLY A 85 -6.12 -34.80 -1.87
CA GLY A 85 -6.50 -35.37 -3.17
C GLY A 85 -5.28 -35.76 -4.03
N VAL A 86 -4.14 -35.09 -3.83
CA VAL A 86 -2.82 -35.45 -4.37
C VAL A 86 -1.97 -35.99 -3.22
N HIS A 87 -1.42 -37.20 -3.35
CA HIS A 87 -0.60 -37.84 -2.32
C HIS A 87 0.84 -38.00 -2.80
N GLY A 88 1.82 -37.79 -1.91
CA GLY A 88 3.23 -38.08 -2.17
C GLY A 88 4.00 -36.96 -2.88
N VAL A 89 5.07 -37.35 -3.61
CA VAL A 89 6.06 -36.46 -4.24
C VAL A 89 5.43 -35.50 -5.26
N GLU A 90 4.36 -35.91 -5.94
CA GLU A 90 3.63 -35.07 -6.90
C GLU A 90 2.97 -33.85 -6.25
N LYS A 91 2.53 -33.95 -4.98
CA LYS A 91 1.93 -32.82 -4.26
C LYS A 91 2.97 -31.72 -3.99
N ALA A 92 4.14 -32.11 -3.49
CA ALA A 92 5.22 -31.18 -3.18
C ALA A 92 5.76 -30.51 -4.46
N ALA A 93 5.87 -31.27 -5.56
CA ALA A 93 6.26 -30.72 -6.85
C ALA A 93 5.25 -29.68 -7.37
N VAL A 94 3.94 -29.94 -7.25
CA VAL A 94 2.89 -28.98 -7.62
C VAL A 94 2.92 -27.74 -6.74
N GLU A 95 3.03 -27.90 -5.41
CA GLU A 95 3.10 -26.77 -4.47
C GLU A 95 4.33 -25.89 -4.74
N ASN A 96 5.48 -26.50 -5.00
CA ASN A 96 6.71 -25.78 -5.34
C ASN A 96 6.58 -25.05 -6.69
N ALA A 97 6.01 -25.70 -7.71
CA ALA A 97 5.79 -25.05 -9.01
C ALA A 97 4.81 -23.86 -8.90
N VAL A 98 3.72 -24.03 -8.14
CA VAL A 98 2.75 -22.97 -7.92
C VAL A 98 3.37 -21.81 -7.13
N ARG A 99 4.13 -22.10 -6.08
CA ARG A 99 4.86 -21.09 -5.30
C ARG A 99 5.84 -20.32 -6.19
N GLY A 100 6.71 -21.02 -6.91
CA GLY A 100 7.69 -20.38 -7.80
C GLY A 100 7.04 -19.50 -8.87
N SER A 101 5.86 -19.90 -9.35
CA SER A 101 5.08 -19.12 -10.34
C SER A 101 4.42 -17.87 -9.73
N ILE A 102 3.95 -17.96 -8.49
CA ILE A 102 3.43 -16.79 -7.76
C ILE A 102 4.57 -15.84 -7.43
N ASP A 103 5.70 -16.32 -6.92
CA ASP A 103 6.86 -15.49 -6.60
C ASP A 103 7.37 -14.78 -7.86
N SER A 104 7.46 -15.50 -8.98
CA SER A 104 7.79 -14.93 -10.29
C SER A 104 6.78 -13.86 -10.72
N LEU A 105 5.48 -14.08 -10.50
CA LEU A 105 4.44 -13.08 -10.80
C LEU A 105 4.61 -11.82 -9.94
N LEU A 106 4.76 -11.99 -8.62
CA LEU A 106 4.88 -10.89 -7.67
C LEU A 106 6.15 -10.06 -7.94
N GLU A 107 7.25 -10.71 -8.31
CA GLU A 107 8.47 -10.03 -8.71
C GLU A 107 8.30 -9.28 -10.04
N ASN A 108 7.71 -9.93 -11.05
CA ASN A 108 7.50 -9.34 -12.38
C ASN A 108 6.63 -8.09 -12.36
N VAL A 109 5.65 -8.04 -11.46
CA VAL A 109 4.72 -6.93 -11.31
C VAL A 109 5.23 -5.92 -10.27
N LYS A 110 6.39 -6.17 -9.65
CA LYS A 110 6.97 -5.34 -8.58
C LYS A 110 5.99 -5.14 -7.43
N PHE A 111 5.38 -6.23 -6.99
CA PHE A 111 4.31 -6.23 -5.98
C PHE A 111 4.68 -5.47 -4.71
N ASN A 112 5.92 -5.58 -4.23
CA ASN A 112 6.40 -4.84 -3.04
C ASN A 112 6.34 -3.31 -3.18
N TRP A 113 6.45 -2.79 -4.40
CA TRP A 113 6.27 -1.36 -4.64
C TRP A 113 4.79 -1.01 -4.73
N LEU A 114 4.01 -1.82 -5.47
CA LEU A 114 2.56 -1.64 -5.62
C LEU A 114 1.83 -1.74 -4.28
N SER A 115 2.24 -2.63 -3.37
CA SER A 115 1.63 -2.80 -2.06
C SER A 115 1.84 -1.58 -1.16
N ARG A 116 3.00 -0.91 -1.25
CA ARG A 116 3.27 0.36 -0.56
C ARG A 116 2.34 1.47 -1.06
N GLU A 117 2.19 1.56 -2.38
CA GLU A 117 1.29 2.54 -2.99
C GLU A 117 -0.18 2.23 -2.69
N PHE A 118 -0.59 0.96 -2.73
CA PHE A 118 -1.93 0.49 -2.33
C PHE A 118 -2.29 0.91 -0.91
N LEU A 119 -1.42 0.64 0.06
CA LEU A 119 -1.66 1.00 1.45
C LEU A 119 -1.60 2.51 1.69
N LYS A 120 -0.76 3.22 0.93
CA LYS A 120 -0.73 4.68 0.97
C LYS A 120 -2.06 5.27 0.46
N ASN A 121 -2.56 4.79 -0.68
CA ASN A 121 -3.86 5.22 -1.22
C ASN A 121 -4.99 4.86 -0.25
N CYS A 122 -4.98 3.64 0.32
CA CYS A 122 -5.97 3.23 1.33
C CYS A 122 -5.95 4.14 2.57
N ALA A 123 -4.77 4.56 3.04
CA ALA A 123 -4.63 5.47 4.18
C ALA A 123 -5.03 6.92 3.85
N ILE A 124 -4.84 7.39 2.61
CA ILE A 124 -5.18 8.76 2.21
C ILE A 124 -6.64 8.86 1.77
N ASP A 125 -7.10 7.95 0.93
CA ASP A 125 -8.40 8.01 0.27
C ASP A 125 -9.49 7.27 1.04
N GLY A 126 -9.09 6.31 1.90
CA GLY A 126 -9.96 5.50 2.76
C GLY A 126 -10.11 4.06 2.30
N ASP A 127 -9.82 3.80 1.03
CA ASP A 127 -9.93 2.52 0.36
C ASP A 127 -8.97 2.46 -0.84
N ALA A 128 -8.64 1.25 -1.26
CA ALA A 128 -7.77 1.00 -2.40
C ALA A 128 -8.16 -0.27 -3.13
N CYS A 129 -7.83 -0.32 -4.43
CA CYS A 129 -8.23 -1.38 -5.32
C CYS A 129 -7.05 -1.89 -6.17
N PHE A 130 -6.84 -3.21 -6.18
CA PHE A 130 -6.03 -3.88 -7.19
C PHE A 130 -6.93 -4.42 -8.28
N TYR A 131 -6.53 -4.21 -9.54
CA TYR A 131 -7.18 -4.76 -10.70
C TYR A 131 -6.23 -5.74 -11.40
N LEU A 132 -6.62 -7.01 -11.50
CA LEU A 132 -5.84 -8.05 -12.16
C LEU A 132 -6.36 -8.24 -13.59
N TRP A 133 -5.47 -8.27 -14.57
CA TRP A 133 -5.85 -8.52 -15.95
C TRP A 133 -4.81 -9.36 -16.69
N TRP A 134 -5.26 -10.00 -17.77
CA TRP A 134 -4.44 -10.84 -18.62
C TRP A 134 -3.91 -10.03 -19.80
N ASP A 135 -2.59 -9.89 -19.89
CA ASP A 135 -1.93 -9.33 -21.07
C ASP A 135 -1.48 -10.46 -21.98
N GLU A 136 -2.05 -10.56 -23.19
CA GLU A 136 -1.65 -11.55 -24.20
C GLU A 136 -0.35 -11.16 -24.94
N GLU A 137 -0.03 -9.87 -25.00
CA GLU A 137 1.13 -9.34 -25.74
C GLU A 137 2.40 -9.26 -24.87
N ALA A 138 2.28 -9.44 -23.56
CA ALA A 138 3.41 -9.45 -22.63
C ALA A 138 4.35 -10.65 -22.91
N ASP A 139 5.42 -10.38 -23.65
CA ASP A 139 6.52 -11.31 -23.94
C ASP A 139 7.64 -11.08 -22.92
N LYS A 140 7.81 -12.00 -21.96
CA LYS A 140 8.84 -11.88 -20.91
C LYS A 140 9.80 -13.07 -20.84
N SER A 141 9.61 -14.12 -21.64
CA SER A 141 10.57 -15.20 -21.78
C SER A 141 11.54 -14.92 -22.93
N SER A 142 12.81 -15.32 -22.76
CA SER A 142 13.82 -15.33 -23.82
C SER A 142 13.47 -16.25 -25.00
N GLU A 143 12.44 -17.08 -24.86
CA GLU A 143 11.94 -17.96 -25.90
C GLU A 143 10.49 -17.63 -26.25
N HIS A 144 10.26 -17.39 -27.55
CA HIS A 144 9.06 -16.83 -28.18
C HIS A 144 7.74 -17.64 -28.04
N TRP A 145 7.68 -18.68 -27.20
CA TRP A 145 6.56 -19.61 -27.12
C TRP A 145 5.72 -19.51 -25.83
N LEU A 146 6.12 -18.68 -24.85
CA LEU A 146 5.38 -18.42 -23.61
C LEU A 146 4.82 -16.99 -23.59
N LYS A 147 3.81 -16.75 -24.43
CA LYS A 147 3.15 -15.44 -24.50
C LYS A 147 2.15 -15.26 -23.38
N GLY A 148 2.19 -14.08 -22.77
CA GLY A 148 1.16 -13.55 -21.89
C GLY A 148 1.48 -13.67 -20.40
N ALA A 149 1.12 -12.63 -19.66
CA ALA A 149 1.40 -12.51 -18.24
C ALA A 149 0.25 -11.80 -17.53
N ILE A 150 0.03 -12.19 -16.27
CA ILE A 150 -0.89 -11.47 -15.40
C ILE A 150 -0.27 -10.13 -15.03
N GLN A 151 -1.01 -9.04 -15.22
CA GLN A 151 -0.66 -7.70 -14.77
C GLN A 151 -1.58 -7.30 -13.61
N ILE A 152 -1.08 -6.41 -12.75
CA ILE A 152 -1.81 -5.87 -11.62
C ILE A 152 -1.66 -4.36 -11.65
N ASP A 153 -2.79 -3.67 -11.76
CA ASP A 153 -2.85 -2.21 -11.73
C ASP A 153 -3.50 -1.73 -10.43
N LEU A 154 -3.08 -0.55 -9.98
CA LEU A 154 -3.74 0.19 -8.93
C LEU A 154 -4.86 1.04 -9.53
N VAL A 155 -6.05 0.92 -8.97
CA VAL A 155 -7.21 1.73 -9.37
C VAL A 155 -7.59 2.63 -8.22
N ASP A 156 -7.78 3.91 -8.52
CA ASP A 156 -8.23 4.90 -7.55
C ASP A 156 -9.67 4.58 -7.13
N ASN A 157 -9.99 4.80 -5.86
CA ASN A 157 -11.31 4.50 -5.32
C ASN A 157 -12.47 5.21 -6.03
N THR A 158 -12.21 6.43 -6.49
CA THR A 158 -13.16 7.24 -7.25
C THR A 158 -13.54 6.55 -8.56
N ASP A 159 -12.65 5.74 -9.15
CA ASP A 159 -12.83 5.08 -10.44
C ASP A 159 -13.48 3.70 -10.36
N VAL A 160 -13.75 3.18 -9.16
CA VAL A 160 -14.45 1.90 -8.97
C VAL A 160 -15.92 2.15 -8.68
N CYS A 161 -16.83 1.63 -9.51
CA CYS A 161 -18.28 1.71 -9.31
C CYS A 161 -18.84 0.36 -8.88
N PHE A 162 -19.67 0.39 -7.84
CA PHE A 162 -20.29 -0.81 -7.26
C PHE A 162 -21.79 -0.85 -7.56
N GLY A 163 -22.31 -2.02 -7.91
CA GLY A 163 -23.74 -2.17 -8.16
C GLY A 163 -24.61 -2.11 -6.89
N ASP A 164 -24.11 -2.64 -5.76
CA ASP A 164 -24.71 -2.50 -4.44
C ASP A 164 -23.85 -1.59 -3.55
N LYS A 165 -24.38 -0.40 -3.30
CA LYS A 165 -23.74 0.67 -2.51
C LYS A 165 -23.70 0.36 -1.01
N SER A 166 -24.46 -0.63 -0.54
CA SER A 166 -24.59 -0.95 0.89
C SER A 166 -23.54 -1.93 1.40
N THR A 167 -22.88 -2.67 0.51
CA THR A 167 -21.91 -3.71 0.87
C THR A 167 -20.54 -3.40 0.32
N ASN A 168 -19.51 -3.70 1.12
CA ASN A 168 -18.12 -3.63 0.70
C ASN A 168 -17.57 -5.01 0.29
N VAL A 169 -18.41 -6.06 0.31
CA VAL A 169 -18.02 -7.41 -0.08
C VAL A 169 -18.15 -7.54 -1.60
N LEU A 170 -17.03 -7.51 -2.31
CA LEU A 170 -16.94 -7.62 -3.77
C LEU A 170 -17.73 -8.81 -4.32
N GLU A 171 -17.62 -9.97 -3.71
CA GLU A 171 -18.26 -11.20 -4.20
C GLU A 171 -19.79 -11.19 -4.12
N ARG A 172 -20.38 -10.26 -3.34
CA ARG A 172 -21.84 -10.04 -3.27
C ARG A 172 -22.32 -8.98 -4.26
N GLN A 173 -21.40 -8.26 -4.89
CA GLN A 173 -21.74 -7.20 -5.83
C GLN A 173 -22.40 -7.79 -7.08
N PRO A 174 -23.54 -7.23 -7.53
CA PRO A 174 -24.19 -7.69 -8.76
C PRO A 174 -23.34 -7.41 -10.00
N PHE A 175 -22.61 -6.29 -9.98
CA PHE A 175 -21.59 -5.94 -10.96
C PHE A 175 -20.56 -4.99 -10.32
N VAL A 176 -19.39 -4.91 -10.94
CA VAL A 176 -18.36 -3.92 -10.63
C VAL A 176 -17.89 -3.29 -11.94
N ILE A 177 -17.74 -1.97 -11.97
CA ILE A 177 -17.21 -1.25 -13.14
C ILE A 177 -15.94 -0.55 -12.72
N ILE A 178 -14.88 -0.68 -13.50
CA ILE A 178 -13.64 0.07 -13.36
C ILE A 178 -13.59 1.12 -14.47
N ARG A 179 -13.35 2.37 -14.10
CA ARG A 179 -13.05 3.45 -15.03
C ARG A 179 -11.55 3.53 -15.24
N GLN A 180 -11.12 3.58 -16.48
CA GLN A 180 -9.74 3.81 -16.86
C GLN A 180 -9.67 5.02 -17.78
N ARG A 181 -8.88 6.03 -17.44
CA ARG A 181 -8.60 7.12 -18.37
C ARG A 181 -7.43 6.74 -19.26
N LYS A 182 -7.70 6.56 -20.55
CA LYS A 182 -6.67 6.30 -21.55
C LYS A 182 -6.62 7.43 -22.58
N PRO A 183 -5.45 7.74 -23.15
CA PRO A 183 -5.36 8.64 -24.30
C PRO A 183 -6.28 8.17 -25.42
N THR A 184 -7.08 9.08 -25.97
CA THR A 184 -8.07 8.78 -27.02
C THR A 184 -7.42 8.09 -28.22
N LEU A 185 -6.20 8.49 -28.56
CA LEU A 185 -5.42 7.89 -29.65
C LEU A 185 -5.14 6.39 -29.40
N LEU A 186 -4.76 6.00 -28.19
CA LEU A 186 -4.50 4.60 -27.85
C LEU A 186 -5.79 3.77 -27.87
N VAL A 187 -6.90 4.33 -27.37
CA VAL A 187 -8.20 3.65 -27.41
C VAL A 187 -8.67 3.42 -28.85
N ARG A 188 -8.46 4.42 -29.73
CA ARG A 188 -8.74 4.29 -31.17
C ARG A 188 -7.88 3.24 -31.85
N GLU A 189 -6.58 3.17 -31.51
CA GLU A 189 -5.69 2.14 -32.02
C GLU A 189 -6.09 0.73 -31.54
N GLU A 190 -6.44 0.58 -30.26
CA GLU A 190 -6.98 -0.67 -29.71
C GLU A 190 -8.28 -1.08 -30.44
N ALA A 191 -9.24 -0.16 -30.60
CA ALA A 191 -10.49 -0.39 -31.33
C ALA A 191 -10.25 -0.81 -32.78
N ARG A 192 -9.28 -0.17 -33.45
CA ARG A 192 -8.86 -0.51 -34.82
C ARG A 192 -8.23 -1.90 -34.90
N LYS A 193 -7.36 -2.27 -33.96
CA LYS A 193 -6.78 -3.62 -33.87
C LYS A 193 -7.87 -4.68 -33.68
N LEU A 194 -8.91 -4.37 -32.91
CA LEU A 194 -10.07 -5.24 -32.68
C LEU A 194 -11.04 -5.29 -33.87
N GLY A 195 -10.83 -4.48 -34.92
CA GLY A 195 -11.62 -4.50 -36.15
C GLY A 195 -12.99 -3.80 -36.04
N ILE A 196 -13.14 -2.86 -35.11
CA ILE A 196 -14.40 -2.14 -34.89
C ILE A 196 -14.53 -1.01 -35.90
N GLU A 197 -15.64 -0.93 -36.63
CA GLU A 197 -15.84 0.08 -37.68
C GLU A 197 -16.05 1.50 -37.11
N GLU A 198 -16.64 1.61 -35.92
CA GLU A 198 -17.01 2.86 -35.23
C GLU A 198 -15.83 3.51 -34.47
N TRP A 199 -14.60 3.03 -34.66
CA TRP A 199 -13.42 3.50 -33.93
C TRP A 199 -13.17 5.02 -34.06
N GLU A 200 -13.57 5.64 -35.19
CA GLU A 200 -13.44 7.09 -35.41
C GLU A 200 -14.40 7.92 -34.56
N GLU A 201 -15.52 7.32 -34.11
CA GLU A 201 -16.56 7.99 -33.34
C GLU A 201 -16.19 8.20 -31.87
N ILE A 202 -15.16 7.50 -31.38
CA ILE A 202 -14.63 7.65 -30.01
C ILE A 202 -14.11 9.07 -29.83
N ARG A 203 -14.72 9.82 -28.91
CA ARG A 203 -14.35 11.20 -28.60
C ARG A 203 -13.65 11.31 -27.24
N PRO A 204 -12.78 12.31 -27.06
CA PRO A 204 -12.32 12.68 -25.73
C PRO A 204 -13.52 13.09 -24.89
N ASP A 205 -13.48 12.79 -23.59
CA ASP A 205 -14.47 13.31 -22.67
C ASP A 205 -14.31 14.85 -22.64
N GLY A 206 -15.36 15.56 -23.04
CA GLY A 206 -15.34 17.03 -23.12
C GLY A 206 -15.20 17.72 -21.76
N TYR A 207 -15.08 19.06 -21.78
CA TYR A 207 -15.07 19.94 -20.60
C TYR A 207 -16.16 19.55 -19.60
N GLY A 208 -15.78 19.18 -18.37
CA GLY A 208 -16.73 18.82 -17.30
C GLY A 208 -16.33 17.62 -16.43
N ALA A 209 -15.08 17.17 -16.46
CA ALA A 209 -14.60 16.07 -15.62
C ALA A 209 -14.08 16.54 -14.25
N GLU A 210 -14.70 17.57 -13.64
CA GLU A 210 -14.33 18.21 -12.34
C GLU A 210 -14.25 17.25 -11.13
N ARG A 211 -14.43 15.95 -11.38
CA ARG A 211 -14.65 14.87 -10.42
C ARG A 211 -13.39 14.07 -10.08
N ILE A 212 -12.21 14.43 -10.62
CA ILE A 212 -10.95 13.70 -10.36
C ILE A 212 -9.87 14.63 -9.81
N TYR A 213 -9.03 14.10 -8.91
CA TYR A 213 -7.99 14.84 -8.18
C TYR A 213 -6.90 15.52 -9.05
N ASN A 214 -6.87 15.28 -10.37
CA ASN A 214 -5.82 15.77 -11.29
C ASN A 214 -6.37 16.44 -12.58
N ASP A 215 -7.58 17.01 -12.53
CA ASP A 215 -8.30 17.47 -13.73
C ASP A 215 -7.55 18.52 -14.57
N ASP A 216 -6.81 19.43 -13.94
CA ASP A 216 -6.29 20.65 -14.60
C ASP A 216 -5.17 20.46 -15.66
N LYS A 217 -4.65 19.26 -15.91
CA LYS A 217 -3.42 19.09 -16.73
C LYS A 217 -3.57 18.31 -18.04
N LEU A 218 -4.68 17.64 -18.29
CA LEU A 218 -4.82 16.67 -19.40
C LEU A 218 -6.20 16.75 -20.12
N GLU A 219 -6.97 17.80 -19.89
CA GLU A 219 -8.28 17.99 -20.52
C GLU A 219 -8.18 18.05 -22.06
N GLY A 220 -8.98 17.23 -22.75
CA GLY A 220 -9.16 17.27 -24.21
C GLY A 220 -8.51 16.14 -25.02
N GLU A 221 -7.69 15.27 -24.41
CA GLU A 221 -7.00 14.18 -25.13
C GLU A 221 -7.34 12.78 -24.63
N PHE A 222 -8.11 12.64 -23.56
CA PHE A 222 -8.39 11.37 -22.88
C PHE A 222 -9.86 10.96 -22.97
N THR A 223 -10.10 9.65 -23.05
CA THR A 223 -11.44 9.04 -23.03
C THR A 223 -11.53 8.08 -21.84
N THR A 224 -12.66 8.13 -21.13
CA THR A 224 -13.02 7.16 -20.10
C THR A 224 -13.41 5.83 -20.74
N LEU A 225 -12.63 4.80 -20.43
CA LEU A 225 -12.90 3.41 -20.74
C LEU A 225 -13.56 2.76 -19.53
N ALA A 226 -14.80 2.29 -19.68
CA ALA A 226 -15.49 1.53 -18.66
C ALA A 226 -15.25 0.03 -18.88
N VAL A 227 -14.72 -0.66 -17.87
CA VAL A 227 -14.56 -2.11 -17.84
C VAL A 227 -15.57 -2.67 -16.84
N LYS A 228 -16.64 -3.29 -17.34
CA LYS A 228 -17.70 -3.86 -16.50
C LYS A 228 -17.50 -5.35 -16.31
N PHE A 229 -17.60 -5.80 -15.07
CA PHE A 229 -17.62 -7.21 -14.67
C PHE A 229 -18.96 -7.56 -14.01
N TRP A 230 -19.50 -8.73 -14.32
CA TRP A 230 -20.68 -9.29 -13.65
C TRP A 230 -20.57 -10.80 -13.58
N LYS A 231 -21.41 -11.44 -12.74
CA LYS A 231 -21.48 -12.89 -12.66
C LYS A 231 -22.71 -13.43 -13.36
N GLU A 232 -22.51 -14.43 -14.22
CA GLU A 232 -23.56 -15.21 -14.86
C GLU A 232 -23.16 -16.69 -14.83
N ASP A 233 -24.06 -17.55 -14.37
CA ASP A 233 -23.80 -18.99 -14.11
C ASP A 233 -22.57 -19.26 -13.22
N GLY A 234 -22.31 -18.38 -12.26
CA GLY A 234 -21.18 -18.50 -11.32
C GLY A 234 -19.81 -18.13 -11.92
N LYS A 235 -19.76 -17.72 -13.18
CA LYS A 235 -18.53 -17.27 -13.85
C LYS A 235 -18.57 -15.76 -14.10
N VAL A 236 -17.39 -15.15 -14.10
CA VAL A 236 -17.25 -13.73 -14.39
C VAL A 236 -17.28 -13.49 -15.90
N TRP A 237 -18.17 -12.60 -16.29
CA TRP A 237 -18.25 -12.03 -17.62
C TRP A 237 -17.77 -10.59 -17.58
N TRP A 238 -17.24 -10.13 -18.72
CA TRP A 238 -16.76 -8.76 -18.83
C TRP A 238 -17.04 -8.16 -20.21
N THR A 239 -17.12 -6.84 -20.22
CA THR A 239 -17.18 -6.01 -21.42
C THR A 239 -16.45 -4.69 -21.15
N ARG A 240 -15.90 -4.11 -22.21
CA ARG A 240 -15.29 -2.79 -22.23
C ARG A 240 -16.05 -1.92 -23.20
N CYS A 241 -16.33 -0.69 -22.81
CA CYS A 241 -16.97 0.28 -23.68
C CYS A 241 -16.45 1.70 -23.37
N THR A 242 -16.43 2.53 -24.40
CA THR A 242 -16.48 3.99 -24.25
C THR A 242 -17.95 4.41 -24.20
N ARG A 243 -18.20 5.73 -24.10
CA ARG A 243 -19.57 6.25 -24.08
C ARG A 243 -20.31 5.97 -25.39
N GLU A 244 -19.58 5.95 -26.49
CA GLU A 244 -20.11 5.76 -27.84
C GLU A 244 -20.05 4.31 -28.31
N VAL A 245 -18.95 3.60 -28.02
CA VAL A 245 -18.62 2.32 -28.68
C VAL A 245 -18.34 1.23 -27.66
N VAL A 246 -18.91 0.03 -27.89
CA VAL A 246 -18.56 -1.19 -27.15
C VAL A 246 -17.36 -1.85 -27.81
N LEU A 247 -16.25 -1.96 -27.09
CA LEU A 247 -14.97 -2.48 -27.59
C LEU A 247 -14.94 -4.00 -27.68
N ASN A 248 -15.57 -4.70 -26.73
CA ASN A 248 -15.74 -6.14 -26.80
C ASN A 248 -17.14 -6.52 -26.36
N ARG A 249 -17.77 -7.39 -27.15
CA ARG A 249 -19.00 -8.08 -26.73
C ARG A 249 -18.74 -8.83 -25.43
N PRO A 250 -19.78 -9.12 -24.62
CA PRO A 250 -19.63 -9.92 -23.41
C PRO A 250 -18.79 -11.17 -23.64
N VAL A 251 -17.66 -11.27 -22.96
CA VAL A 251 -16.80 -12.45 -22.97
C VAL A 251 -16.79 -13.04 -21.57
N CYS A 252 -16.88 -14.37 -21.47
CA CYS A 252 -16.69 -15.09 -20.22
C CYS A 252 -15.19 -15.22 -19.94
N LEU A 253 -14.69 -14.70 -18.81
CA LEU A 253 -13.29 -14.86 -18.38
C LEU A 253 -12.98 -16.29 -17.92
N GLY A 254 -14.01 -17.07 -17.57
CA GLY A 254 -13.85 -18.42 -17.07
C GLY A 254 -13.33 -18.52 -15.63
N ILE A 255 -13.15 -17.40 -14.94
CA ILE A 255 -12.85 -17.30 -13.50
C ILE A 255 -14.15 -17.16 -12.69
N GLU A 256 -14.11 -17.54 -11.42
CA GLU A 256 -15.27 -17.52 -10.51
C GLU A 256 -15.29 -16.24 -9.66
N ARG A 257 -14.12 -15.74 -9.28
CA ARG A 257 -13.94 -14.52 -8.49
C ARG A 257 -13.79 -13.29 -9.37
N TYR A 258 -14.27 -12.15 -8.89
CA TYR A 258 -14.02 -10.89 -9.60
C TYR A 258 -12.51 -10.62 -9.66
N PRO A 259 -11.98 -10.12 -10.79
CA PRO A 259 -10.54 -9.86 -10.97
C PRO A 259 -10.10 -8.56 -10.26
N ILE A 260 -10.65 -8.34 -9.07
CA ILE A 260 -10.57 -7.09 -8.32
C ILE A 260 -10.35 -7.46 -6.87
N VAL A 261 -9.40 -6.79 -6.21
CA VAL A 261 -9.22 -6.87 -4.76
C VAL A 261 -9.46 -5.49 -4.19
N TYR A 262 -10.28 -5.41 -3.16
CA TYR A 262 -10.68 -4.16 -2.56
C TYR A 262 -10.47 -4.19 -1.05
N MET A 263 -9.81 -3.17 -0.52
CA MET A 263 -9.56 -2.99 0.90
C MET A 263 -10.05 -1.61 1.33
N SER A 264 -10.70 -1.55 2.49
CA SER A 264 -11.08 -0.30 3.15
C SER A 264 -10.30 -0.16 4.45
N TRP A 265 -9.79 1.03 4.75
CA TRP A 265 -9.03 1.31 5.97
C TRP A 265 -9.90 1.19 7.23
N GLU A 266 -11.02 1.92 7.24
CA GLU A 266 -12.10 1.78 8.21
C GLU A 266 -13.41 1.56 7.47
N ARG A 267 -14.20 0.58 7.91
CA ARG A 267 -15.47 0.23 7.27
C ARG A 267 -16.60 1.05 7.86
N GLU A 268 -17.33 1.76 7.01
CA GLU A 268 -18.59 2.39 7.39
C GLU A 268 -19.78 1.44 7.19
N LYS A 269 -20.77 1.48 8.09
CA LYS A 269 -21.94 0.61 7.99
C LYS A 269 -22.80 1.04 6.80
N ASN A 270 -23.25 0.07 6.00
CA ASN A 270 -24.10 0.28 4.82
C ASN A 270 -23.44 1.15 3.74
N CYS A 271 -22.12 1.12 3.64
CA CYS A 271 -21.36 1.83 2.61
C CYS A 271 -20.35 0.86 1.98
N CYS A 272 -20.17 0.98 0.66
CA CYS A 272 -19.11 0.28 -0.07
C CYS A 272 -17.74 0.95 0.09
N HIS A 273 -17.71 2.25 0.43
CA HIS A 273 -16.47 3.01 0.60
C HIS A 273 -15.97 3.02 2.05
N GLY A 274 -14.65 3.10 2.17
CA GLY A 274 -13.96 3.21 3.44
C GLY A 274 -13.82 4.65 3.92
N VAL A 275 -13.47 4.81 5.20
CA VAL A 275 -13.15 6.11 5.79
C VAL A 275 -11.65 6.22 6.00
N SER A 276 -11.05 7.31 5.51
CA SER A 276 -9.64 7.59 5.75
C SER A 276 -9.39 8.03 7.21
N PRO A 277 -8.30 7.56 7.83
CA PRO A 277 -7.85 8.04 9.14
C PRO A 277 -7.46 9.53 9.12
N LEU A 278 -7.18 10.10 7.94
CA LEU A 278 -6.82 11.51 7.79
C LEU A 278 -8.03 12.43 7.86
N SER A 279 -9.17 12.03 7.30
CA SER A 279 -10.33 12.92 7.11
C SER A 279 -10.80 13.55 8.42
N GLY A 280 -10.80 12.78 9.52
CA GLY A 280 -11.14 13.29 10.85
C GLY A 280 -10.11 14.25 11.48
N ARG A 281 -8.87 14.26 11.00
CA ARG A 281 -7.73 15.02 11.57
C ARG A 281 -7.33 16.25 10.78
N ILE A 282 -7.88 16.43 9.57
CA ILE A 282 -7.61 17.61 8.74
C ILE A 282 -7.97 18.91 9.46
N ASN A 283 -9.05 18.94 10.24
CA ASN A 283 -9.43 20.13 11.00
C ASN A 283 -8.38 20.52 12.04
N ASN A 284 -7.70 19.54 12.66
CA ASN A 284 -6.60 19.80 13.58
C ASN A 284 -5.41 20.43 12.83
N GLN A 285 -5.08 19.91 11.64
CA GLN A 285 -4.02 20.47 10.79
C GLN A 285 -4.33 21.91 10.37
N ILE A 286 -5.58 22.21 9.99
CA ILE A 286 -6.03 23.57 9.67
C ILE A 286 -5.86 24.49 10.88
N PHE A 287 -6.26 24.04 12.06
CA PHE A 287 -6.15 24.81 13.30
C PHE A 287 -4.69 25.13 13.64
N ILE A 288 -3.80 24.13 13.57
CA ILE A 288 -2.35 24.28 13.79
C ILE A 288 -1.78 25.32 12.82
N ASN A 289 -2.06 25.17 11.51
CA ASN A 289 -1.56 26.09 10.49
C ASN A 289 -2.05 27.53 10.74
N LYS A 290 -3.33 27.70 11.10
CA LYS A 290 -3.90 29.03 11.38
C LYS A 290 -3.25 29.70 12.59
N ILE A 291 -3.03 28.97 13.70
CA ILE A 291 -2.34 29.55 14.87
C ILE A 291 -0.93 29.99 14.50
N TYR A 292 -0.17 29.14 13.79
CA TYR A 292 1.18 29.51 13.39
C TYR A 292 1.20 30.67 12.39
N ALA A 293 0.28 30.71 11.44
CA ALA A 293 0.16 31.82 10.50
C ALA A 293 -0.10 33.16 11.24
N MET A 294 -1.06 33.17 12.17
CA MET A 294 -1.35 34.35 13.00
C MET A 294 -0.17 34.72 13.91
N ALA A 295 0.53 33.74 14.49
CA ALA A 295 1.71 33.99 15.32
C ALA A 295 2.86 34.60 14.51
N MET A 296 3.10 34.11 13.28
CA MET A 296 4.08 34.68 12.37
C MET A 296 3.70 36.10 11.95
N GLU A 297 2.43 36.34 11.63
CA GLU A 297 1.94 37.69 11.30
C GLU A 297 2.08 38.65 12.48
N TYR A 298 1.68 38.22 13.68
CA TYR A 298 1.89 38.98 14.91
C TYR A 298 3.37 39.33 15.11
N GLN A 299 4.25 38.35 14.96
CA GLN A 299 5.69 38.57 15.10
C GLN A 299 6.21 39.54 14.03
N LYS A 300 5.76 39.44 12.77
CA LYS A 300 6.15 40.38 11.70
C LYS A 300 5.68 41.82 11.99
N ASN A 301 4.44 41.96 12.48
CA ASN A 301 3.85 43.26 12.79
C ASN A 301 4.47 43.90 14.04
N MET A 302 4.85 43.10 15.04
CA MET A 302 5.40 43.58 16.32
C MET A 302 6.93 43.65 16.35
N ALA A 303 7.64 42.88 15.53
CA ALA A 303 9.11 42.94 15.47
C ALA A 303 9.63 44.31 14.99
N PHE A 304 8.82 45.06 14.25
CA PHE A 304 9.15 46.40 13.77
C PHE A 304 8.03 47.38 14.12
N PRO A 305 7.90 47.82 15.39
CA PRO A 305 6.89 48.78 15.78
C PRO A 305 7.10 50.10 15.02
N LYS A 306 6.03 50.64 14.43
CA LYS A 306 6.09 51.93 13.73
C LYS A 306 6.27 53.05 14.75
N LEU A 307 7.29 53.88 14.56
CA LEU A 307 7.51 55.05 15.40
C LEU A 307 6.44 56.12 15.11
N LEU A 308 5.86 56.69 16.15
CA LEU A 308 4.91 57.79 16.06
C LEU A 308 5.62 59.08 16.47
N TYR A 309 5.55 60.13 15.65
CA TYR A 309 6.19 61.41 15.92
C TYR A 309 5.24 62.58 15.67
N ASP A 310 5.45 63.66 16.40
CA ASP A 310 4.66 64.89 16.24
C ASP A 310 5.12 65.64 14.99
N ALA A 311 4.21 65.76 14.02
CA ALA A 311 4.45 66.44 12.75
C ALA A 311 4.70 67.95 12.92
N THR A 312 4.24 68.54 14.04
CA THR A 312 4.43 69.96 14.34
C THR A 312 5.85 70.27 14.83
N LEU A 313 6.52 69.28 15.44
CA LEU A 313 7.87 69.41 15.99
C LEU A 313 8.94 68.92 15.02
N ILE A 314 8.67 67.86 14.26
CA ILE A 314 9.60 67.33 13.25
C ILE A 314 8.85 67.22 11.90
N PRO A 315 9.26 67.97 10.85
CA PRO A 315 8.53 67.99 9.58
C PRO A 315 8.58 66.68 8.80
N LYS A 316 9.66 65.91 8.96
CA LYS A 316 9.84 64.60 8.30
C LYS A 316 10.86 63.76 9.09
N TRP A 317 10.41 62.64 9.65
CA TRP A 317 11.29 61.63 10.24
C TRP A 317 11.50 60.47 9.27
N SER A 318 12.73 59.99 9.14
CA SER A 318 13.04 58.81 8.30
C SER A 318 14.23 58.03 8.84
N ASN A 319 14.07 56.71 8.93
CA ASN A 319 15.09 55.74 8.50
C ASN A 319 14.43 54.37 8.31
N LYS A 320 14.22 53.95 7.04
CA LYS A 320 13.55 52.69 6.60
C LYS A 320 13.92 51.49 7.52
N VAL A 321 13.08 50.50 7.86
CA VAL A 321 11.79 49.99 7.36
C VAL A 321 10.74 50.02 8.49
N GLY A 322 9.47 50.27 8.14
CA GLY A 322 8.33 50.43 9.08
C GLY A 322 7.91 51.89 9.26
N GLN A 323 7.70 52.62 8.14
CA GLN A 323 7.57 54.08 8.07
C GLN A 323 6.83 54.71 9.27
N ALA A 324 7.49 55.71 9.86
CA ALA A 324 7.00 56.45 11.01
C ALA A 324 5.71 57.19 10.66
N ILE A 325 4.71 57.11 11.54
CA ILE A 325 3.40 57.71 11.34
C ILE A 325 3.43 59.11 11.96
N ALA A 326 3.12 60.12 11.16
CA ALA A 326 3.05 61.51 11.60
C ALA A 326 1.70 61.78 12.27
N VAL A 327 1.72 62.33 13.49
CA VAL A 327 0.52 62.68 14.25
C VAL A 327 0.54 64.18 14.54
N ASN A 328 -0.64 64.81 14.55
CA ASN A 328 -0.78 66.24 14.84
C ASN A 328 -1.13 66.41 16.33
N GLY A 329 -0.16 66.81 17.16
CA GLY A 329 -0.29 66.92 18.62
C GLY A 329 0.54 65.90 19.41
N ASN A 330 0.46 65.94 20.75
CA ASN A 330 1.35 65.15 21.61
C ASN A 330 1.19 63.63 21.35
N PRO A 331 2.25 62.93 20.89
CA PRO A 331 2.20 61.50 20.57
C PRO A 331 1.81 60.62 21.76
N GLN A 332 2.11 61.03 23.00
CA GLN A 332 1.74 60.29 24.21
C GLN A 332 0.24 60.35 24.50
N THR A 333 -0.47 61.41 24.09
CA THR A 333 -1.93 61.49 24.24
C THR A 333 -2.69 60.78 23.12
N ALA A 334 -2.07 60.61 21.95
CA ALA A 334 -2.69 59.92 20.82
C ALA A 334 -2.67 58.38 20.96
N LEU A 335 -1.84 57.82 21.85
CA LEU A 335 -1.50 56.39 21.87
C LEU A 335 -1.99 55.58 23.09
N PHE A 336 -2.38 56.20 24.19
CA PHE A 336 -2.37 55.50 25.48
C PHE A 336 -3.74 55.27 26.14
N ALA A 337 -4.52 54.34 25.58
CA ALA A 337 -5.49 53.58 26.40
C ALA A 337 -5.77 52.16 25.88
N THR A 338 -5.64 51.88 24.58
CA THR A 338 -6.17 50.62 24.00
C THR A 338 -5.16 49.77 23.22
N PHE A 339 -3.97 50.30 22.92
CA PHE A 339 -2.97 49.65 22.06
C PHE A 339 -1.64 49.38 22.79
N ALA A 340 -1.68 49.05 24.09
CA ALA A 340 -0.55 48.32 24.65
C ALA A 340 -0.43 47.01 23.86
N PRO A 341 0.74 46.66 23.29
CA PRO A 341 0.90 45.36 22.67
C PRO A 341 0.69 44.33 23.78
N ASN A 342 -0.50 43.76 23.84
CA ASN A 342 -0.72 42.57 24.63
C ASN A 342 0.25 41.55 24.06
N GLY A 343 1.17 41.07 24.90
CA GLY A 343 2.10 40.01 24.50
C GLY A 343 1.34 38.89 23.81
N MET A 344 1.96 38.27 22.81
CA MET A 344 1.36 37.14 22.10
C MET A 344 0.79 36.15 23.12
N ASN A 345 -0.41 35.66 22.87
CA ASN A 345 -1.02 34.70 23.78
C ASN A 345 -0.22 33.39 23.77
N GLU A 346 0.65 33.20 24.76
CA GLU A 346 1.45 31.98 24.93
C GLU A 346 0.57 30.73 25.05
N GLN A 347 -0.67 30.87 25.55
CA GLN A 347 -1.63 29.78 25.64
C GLN A 347 -2.05 29.26 24.25
N ALA A 348 -2.11 30.12 23.24
CA ALA A 348 -2.46 29.71 21.88
C ALA A 348 -1.37 28.84 21.25
N LEU A 349 -0.09 29.19 21.43
CA LEU A 349 1.03 28.36 20.98
C LEU A 349 1.11 27.04 21.76
N SER A 350 0.90 27.08 23.08
CA SER A 350 0.83 25.87 23.91
C SER A 350 -0.31 24.94 23.47
N LEU A 351 -1.47 25.49 23.12
CA LEU A 351 -2.60 24.74 22.60
C LEU A 351 -2.29 24.13 21.23
N ALA A 352 -1.61 24.85 20.33
CA ALA A 352 -1.17 24.29 19.05
C ALA A 352 -0.21 23.11 19.23
N ASN A 353 0.79 23.24 20.12
CA ASN A 353 1.71 22.15 20.44
C ASN A 353 0.98 20.95 21.06
N SER A 354 0.04 21.20 21.98
CA SER A 354 -0.78 20.15 22.59
C SER A 354 -1.66 19.45 21.55
N THR A 355 -2.20 20.19 20.59
CA THR A 355 -2.99 19.65 19.48
C THR A 355 -2.12 18.77 18.56
N ILE A 356 -0.87 19.15 18.31
CA ILE A 356 0.10 18.32 17.57
C ILE A 356 0.31 16.99 18.29
N SER A 357 0.65 17.01 19.59
CA SER A 357 0.88 15.80 20.37
C SER A 357 -0.35 14.90 20.43
N LEU A 358 -1.51 15.45 20.83
CA LEU A 358 -2.75 14.69 20.91
C LEU A 358 -3.19 14.11 19.56
N THR A 359 -2.93 14.81 18.46
CA THR A 359 -3.24 14.30 17.11
C THR A 359 -2.35 13.11 16.76
N LYS A 360 -1.04 13.19 17.03
CA LYS A 360 -0.11 12.07 16.80
C LYS A 360 -0.46 10.85 17.67
N ASP A 361 -0.70 11.07 18.96
CA ASP A 361 -1.07 10.00 19.90
C ASP A 361 -2.37 9.32 19.48
N SER A 362 -3.36 10.11 19.06
CA SER A 362 -4.64 9.56 18.59
C SER A 362 -4.55 8.82 17.26
N MET A 363 -3.52 9.10 16.46
CA MET A 363 -3.21 8.36 15.25
C MET A 363 -2.40 7.09 15.57
N GLY A 364 -2.08 6.81 16.83
CA GLY A 364 -1.26 5.66 17.22
C GLY A 364 0.23 5.83 16.86
N VAL A 365 0.67 7.05 16.54
CA VAL A 365 2.07 7.36 16.26
C VAL A 365 2.76 7.73 17.57
N TYR A 366 3.20 6.73 18.33
CA TYR A 366 3.88 6.95 19.61
C TYR A 366 5.37 7.24 19.41
N ASP A 367 5.92 8.19 20.16
CA ASP A 367 7.37 8.53 20.15
C ASP A 367 8.27 7.32 20.45
N ALA A 368 7.75 6.34 21.18
CA ALA A 368 8.47 5.11 21.46
C ALA A 368 8.69 4.23 20.21
N ALA A 369 7.76 4.26 19.26
CA ALA A 369 7.88 3.57 17.99
C ALA A 369 8.80 4.30 16.99
N LEU A 370 9.01 5.61 17.20
CA LEU A 370 9.95 6.45 16.44
C LEU A 370 11.40 6.34 16.95
N GLY A 371 11.66 5.51 17.97
CA GLY A 371 13.02 5.24 18.47
C GLY A 371 13.50 6.19 19.58
N ASN A 372 12.64 7.04 20.15
CA ASN A 372 13.02 7.99 21.20
C ASN A 372 13.07 7.39 22.64
N VAL A 373 13.16 6.06 22.78
CA VAL A 373 13.26 5.41 24.10
C VAL A 373 14.72 5.24 24.48
N LYS A 374 15.13 5.76 25.65
CA LYS A 374 16.43 5.43 26.27
C LYS A 374 16.39 3.96 26.75
N PRO A 375 17.15 3.03 26.15
CA PRO A 375 16.96 1.61 26.42
C PRO A 375 17.73 1.16 27.68
N ASN A 376 17.03 0.53 28.62
CA ASN A 376 17.64 -0.18 29.75
C ASN A 376 17.42 -1.71 29.71
N ASN A 377 16.50 -2.23 28.88
CA ASN A 377 16.22 -3.66 28.78
C ASN A 377 15.55 -4.03 27.43
N THR A 378 16.09 -5.01 26.71
CA THR A 378 15.59 -5.46 25.39
C THR A 378 14.15 -5.94 25.42
N SER A 379 13.72 -6.59 26.50
CA SER A 379 12.33 -7.07 26.65
C SER A 379 11.30 -5.94 26.80
N ALA A 380 11.68 -4.83 27.47
CA ALA A 380 10.83 -3.66 27.59
C ALA A 380 10.65 -2.94 26.25
N ILE A 381 11.68 -2.93 25.40
CA ILE A 381 11.61 -2.39 24.03
C ILE A 381 10.63 -3.22 23.19
N ILE A 382 10.69 -4.54 23.28
CA ILE A 382 9.79 -5.45 22.57
C ILE A 382 8.34 -5.24 23.01
N ALA A 383 8.10 -5.17 24.32
CA ALA A 383 6.76 -4.93 24.85
C ALA A 383 6.19 -3.57 24.39
N VAL A 384 7.03 -2.53 24.38
CA VAL A 384 6.63 -1.18 23.93
C VAL A 384 6.41 -1.13 22.41
N GLN A 385 7.21 -1.83 21.61
CA GLN A 385 7.02 -1.91 20.16
C GLN A 385 5.79 -2.75 19.78
N GLN A 386 5.55 -3.88 20.45
CA GLN A 386 4.32 -4.66 20.27
C GLN A 386 3.08 -3.85 20.67
N ALA A 387 3.13 -3.14 21.80
CA ALA A 387 2.05 -2.23 22.21
C ALA A 387 1.84 -1.09 21.20
N SER A 388 2.92 -0.63 20.53
CA SER A 388 2.84 0.40 19.50
C SER A 388 2.30 -0.10 18.16
N ALA A 389 2.48 -1.39 17.84
CA ALA A 389 1.93 -2.02 16.63
C ALA A 389 0.46 -2.42 16.79
N GLN A 390 -0.01 -2.62 18.02
CA GLN A 390 -1.37 -3.04 18.34
C GLN A 390 -2.50 -2.23 17.66
N PRO A 391 -2.41 -0.89 17.52
CA PRO A 391 -3.45 -0.10 16.84
C PRO A 391 -3.58 -0.40 15.33
N LEU A 392 -2.54 -0.92 14.69
CA LEU A 392 -2.49 -1.21 13.24
C LEU A 392 -2.69 -2.70 12.92
N GLU A 393 -2.87 -3.54 13.95
CA GLU A 393 -3.05 -4.99 13.76
C GLU A 393 -4.29 -5.32 12.94
N LEU A 394 -5.38 -4.56 13.08
CA LEU A 394 -6.59 -4.78 12.29
C LEU A 394 -6.33 -4.49 10.81
N GLN A 395 -5.72 -3.35 10.49
CA GLN A 395 -5.36 -2.98 9.12
C GLN A 395 -4.35 -3.95 8.51
N ARG A 396 -3.46 -4.51 9.33
CA ARG A 396 -2.53 -5.56 8.93
C ARG A 396 -3.26 -6.84 8.52
N LEU A 397 -4.24 -7.28 9.32
CA LEU A 397 -5.07 -8.44 8.98
C LEU A 397 -5.90 -8.21 7.71
N ASP A 398 -6.50 -7.02 7.56
CA ASP A 398 -7.24 -6.65 6.34
C ASP A 398 -6.32 -6.62 5.10
N PHE A 399 -5.08 -6.14 5.24
CA PHE A 399 -4.08 -6.18 4.17
C PHE A 399 -3.69 -7.61 3.81
N TYR A 400 -3.46 -8.48 4.80
CA TYR A 400 -3.14 -9.89 4.54
C TYR A 400 -4.29 -10.61 3.84
N GLN A 401 -5.54 -10.31 4.22
CA GLN A 401 -6.71 -10.81 3.52
C GLN A 401 -6.75 -10.32 2.06
N ALA A 402 -6.43 -9.06 1.80
CA ALA A 402 -6.35 -8.52 0.44
C ALA A 402 -5.27 -9.24 -0.39
N VAL A 403 -4.08 -9.51 0.18
CA VAL A 403 -3.05 -10.29 -0.53
C VAL A 403 -3.50 -11.74 -0.77
N GLU A 404 -4.21 -12.35 0.17
CA GLU A 404 -4.79 -13.68 -0.03
C GLU A 404 -5.81 -13.71 -1.18
N ASP A 405 -6.71 -12.74 -1.23
CA ASP A 405 -7.69 -12.61 -2.32
C ASP A 405 -6.98 -12.38 -3.66
N LEU A 406 -5.90 -11.59 -3.67
CA LEU A 406 -5.07 -11.36 -4.86
C LEU A 406 -4.45 -12.65 -5.38
N VAL A 407 -3.84 -13.46 -4.50
CA VAL A 407 -3.22 -14.73 -4.89
C VAL A 407 -4.28 -15.74 -5.34
N ARG A 408 -5.45 -15.77 -4.69
CA ARG A 408 -6.59 -16.59 -5.11
C ARG A 408 -7.03 -16.28 -6.53
N ILE A 409 -7.21 -15.00 -6.85
CA ILE A 409 -7.57 -14.54 -8.19
C ILE A 409 -6.44 -14.89 -9.18
N ALA A 410 -5.18 -14.63 -8.82
CA ALA A 410 -4.04 -14.95 -9.67
C ALA A 410 -4.01 -16.45 -10.01
N LEU A 411 -4.29 -17.35 -9.06
CA LEU A 411 -4.36 -18.79 -9.31
C LEU A 411 -5.49 -19.19 -10.27
N GLU A 412 -6.65 -18.54 -10.19
CA GLU A 412 -7.72 -18.76 -11.16
C GLU A 412 -7.30 -18.30 -12.58
N PHE A 413 -6.60 -17.17 -12.69
CA PHE A 413 -6.01 -16.72 -13.96
C PHE A 413 -4.94 -17.69 -14.47
N MET A 414 -4.04 -18.16 -13.62
CA MET A 414 -3.02 -19.15 -14.00
C MET A 414 -3.68 -20.44 -14.50
N GLY A 415 -4.68 -20.95 -13.78
CA GLY A 415 -5.40 -22.17 -14.17
C GLY A 415 -6.16 -22.08 -15.49
N LYS A 416 -6.51 -20.87 -15.95
CA LYS A 416 -7.19 -20.66 -17.24
C LYS A 416 -6.28 -20.26 -18.39
N PHE A 417 -5.29 -19.40 -18.13
CA PHE A 417 -4.51 -18.76 -19.19
C PHE A 417 -3.05 -19.24 -19.27
N TYR A 418 -2.44 -19.80 -18.21
CA TYR A 418 -1.03 -20.19 -18.26
C TYR A 418 -0.79 -21.46 -19.08
N GLY A 419 -1.73 -22.42 -19.12
CA GLY A 419 -1.57 -23.66 -19.89
C GLY A 419 -0.31 -24.45 -19.47
N LEU A 420 0.46 -24.95 -20.44
CA LEU A 420 1.72 -25.66 -20.20
C LEU A 420 2.89 -24.67 -20.14
N ARG A 421 3.56 -24.52 -18.99
CA ARG A 421 4.73 -23.64 -18.84
C ARG A 421 5.90 -24.34 -18.15
N GLU A 422 7.10 -23.88 -18.45
CA GLU A 422 8.30 -24.25 -17.71
C GLU A 422 8.38 -23.45 -16.42
N VAL A 423 8.55 -24.14 -15.30
CA VAL A 423 8.57 -23.57 -13.96
C VAL A 423 9.85 -24.03 -13.27
N LEU A 424 10.47 -23.11 -12.54
CA LEU A 424 11.57 -23.43 -11.63
C LEU A 424 11.03 -24.23 -10.46
N VAL A 425 11.42 -25.50 -10.37
CA VAL A 425 11.14 -26.38 -9.24
C VAL A 425 12.44 -26.57 -8.47
N LEU A 426 12.38 -26.41 -7.16
CA LEU A 426 13.49 -26.77 -6.29
C LEU A 426 13.47 -28.29 -6.09
N ASP A 427 14.55 -28.97 -6.48
CA ASP A 427 14.77 -30.39 -6.21
C ASP A 427 14.97 -30.63 -4.69
N GLU A 428 14.89 -31.88 -4.22
CA GLU A 428 15.01 -32.25 -2.79
C GLU A 428 16.33 -31.78 -2.14
N ASP A 429 17.36 -31.52 -2.96
CA ASP A 429 18.68 -30.99 -2.56
C ASP A 429 18.80 -29.46 -2.62
N GLY A 430 17.72 -28.74 -2.96
CA GLY A 430 17.69 -27.26 -3.06
C GLY A 430 18.34 -26.68 -4.31
N ASN A 431 18.50 -27.49 -5.36
CA ASN A 431 18.95 -27.03 -6.68
C ASN A 431 17.74 -26.63 -7.52
N GLU A 432 17.86 -25.53 -8.27
CA GLU A 432 16.87 -25.07 -9.24
C GLU A 432 16.90 -25.98 -10.48
N ASP A 433 15.80 -26.69 -10.75
CA ASP A 433 15.59 -27.44 -11.99
C ASP A 433 14.37 -26.90 -12.74
N PHE A 434 14.38 -26.98 -14.06
CA PHE A 434 13.29 -26.49 -14.89
C PHE A 434 12.35 -27.64 -15.26
N ALA A 435 11.10 -27.58 -14.82
CA ALA A 435 10.10 -28.60 -15.08
C ALA A 435 8.90 -28.03 -15.85
N TRP A 436 8.39 -28.80 -16.79
CA TRP A 436 7.16 -28.46 -17.51
C TRP A 436 5.93 -28.80 -16.67
N PHE A 437 5.11 -27.80 -16.39
CA PHE A 437 3.91 -27.92 -15.56
C PHE A 437 2.66 -27.44 -16.32
N ASP A 438 1.59 -28.24 -16.27
CA ASP A 438 0.28 -27.85 -16.81
C ASP A 438 -0.58 -27.22 -15.71
N PHE A 439 -0.81 -25.92 -15.81
CA PHE A 439 -1.64 -25.18 -14.88
C PHE A 439 -3.13 -25.51 -15.00
N GLY A 440 -3.57 -26.16 -16.08
CA GLY A 440 -4.96 -26.60 -16.24
C GLY A 440 -5.44 -27.55 -15.14
N VAL A 441 -4.50 -28.25 -14.49
CA VAL A 441 -4.77 -29.15 -13.35
C VAL A 441 -5.33 -28.39 -12.13
N LEU A 442 -5.00 -27.10 -11.98
CA LEU A 442 -5.47 -26.27 -10.87
C LEU A 442 -6.96 -25.92 -10.96
N ALA A 443 -7.55 -25.92 -12.16
CA ALA A 443 -8.95 -25.55 -12.38
C ALA A 443 -9.96 -26.53 -11.77
N GLY A 444 -9.52 -27.66 -11.19
CA GLY A 444 -10.34 -28.63 -10.48
C GLY A 444 -9.87 -28.95 -9.06
N MET A 445 -8.81 -28.29 -8.56
CA MET A 445 -8.26 -28.53 -7.22
C MET A 445 -8.72 -27.47 -6.23
N ASN A 446 -9.21 -27.91 -5.07
CA ASN A 446 -9.48 -27.00 -3.96
C ASN A 446 -8.16 -26.62 -3.29
N VAL A 447 -7.57 -25.51 -3.73
CA VAL A 447 -6.34 -24.97 -3.13
C VAL A 447 -6.68 -24.22 -1.83
N ARG A 448 -6.12 -24.65 -0.70
CA ARG A 448 -6.17 -23.86 0.53
C ARG A 448 -4.92 -23.00 0.62
N LEU A 449 -5.01 -21.80 0.06
CA LEU A 449 -4.01 -20.80 0.34
C LEU A 449 -4.00 -20.49 1.83
N LYS A 450 -2.84 -20.69 2.43
CA LYS A 450 -2.53 -20.19 3.74
C LYS A 450 -1.45 -19.16 3.53
N VAL A 451 -1.86 -17.92 3.28
CA VAL A 451 -0.88 -16.85 3.15
C VAL A 451 -0.25 -16.61 4.51
N ASN A 452 0.91 -17.24 4.73
CA ASN A 452 1.76 -16.97 5.87
C ASN A 452 2.49 -15.66 5.58
N VAL A 453 1.81 -14.52 5.78
CA VAL A 453 2.50 -13.23 5.82
C VAL A 453 3.33 -13.19 7.11
N GLY A 454 4.48 -13.83 7.02
CA GLY A 454 5.47 -13.87 8.09
C GLY A 454 6.15 -12.51 8.19
N ARG A 455 6.52 -12.13 9.42
CA ARG A 455 7.45 -11.03 9.65
C ARG A 455 8.80 -11.37 9.01
N SER A 456 9.00 -11.06 7.74
CA SER A 456 10.35 -10.78 7.25
C SER A 456 10.71 -9.39 7.76
N SER A 457 11.07 -9.33 9.03
CA SER A 457 11.56 -8.12 9.63
C SER A 457 12.54 -8.60 10.66
N TYR A 458 13.81 -8.69 10.27
CA TYR A 458 15.07 -8.56 11.02
C TYR A 458 15.15 -9.01 12.51
N TRP A 459 14.11 -8.84 13.30
CA TRP A 459 14.00 -9.17 14.72
C TRP A 459 13.42 -10.54 15.03
N SER A 460 12.62 -11.16 14.15
CA SER A 460 12.36 -12.62 14.28
C SER A 460 13.69 -13.36 14.17
N GLU A 461 14.55 -12.91 13.25
CA GLU A 461 15.89 -13.43 13.07
C GLU A 461 16.79 -13.11 14.25
N LEU A 462 16.79 -11.87 14.78
CA LEU A 462 17.59 -11.54 15.97
C LEU A 462 17.12 -12.26 17.24
N VAL A 463 15.81 -12.37 17.48
CA VAL A 463 15.26 -13.10 18.64
C VAL A 463 15.51 -14.60 18.47
N GLN A 464 15.41 -15.14 17.25
CA GLN A 464 15.83 -16.51 16.95
C GLN A 464 17.31 -16.67 17.23
N VAL A 465 18.18 -15.79 16.75
CA VAL A 465 19.63 -15.82 17.02
C VAL A 465 19.91 -15.74 18.51
N GLN A 466 19.27 -14.84 19.26
CA GLN A 466 19.46 -14.71 20.71
C GLN A 466 18.90 -15.91 21.49
N THR A 467 17.79 -16.49 21.01
CA THR A 467 17.22 -17.72 21.58
C THR A 467 18.13 -18.91 21.29
N LEU A 468 18.67 -19.01 20.07
CA LEU A 468 19.65 -19.99 19.64
C LEU A 468 20.95 -19.84 20.44
N ASP A 469 21.41 -18.61 20.68
CA ASP A 469 22.58 -18.30 21.52
C ASP A 469 22.36 -18.76 22.95
N ASN A 470 21.18 -18.49 23.52
CA ASN A 470 20.80 -18.95 24.86
C ASN A 470 20.65 -20.48 24.93
N MET A 471 20.14 -21.13 23.87
CA MET A 471 20.02 -22.58 23.78
C MET A 471 21.39 -23.26 23.62
N LEU A 472 22.32 -22.65 22.88
CA LEU A 472 23.71 -23.10 22.77
C LEU A 472 24.46 -22.92 24.08
N ALA A 473 24.33 -21.75 24.72
CA ALA A 473 24.92 -21.47 26.03
C ALA A 473 24.34 -22.36 27.13
N GLY A 474 23.06 -22.74 27.01
CA GLY A 474 22.38 -23.69 27.90
C GLY A 474 22.65 -25.17 27.58
N GLY A 475 23.40 -25.49 26.52
CA GLY A 475 23.75 -26.86 26.13
C GLY A 475 22.59 -27.70 25.57
N ILE A 476 21.49 -27.07 25.15
CA ILE A 476 20.31 -27.75 24.57
C ILE A 476 20.58 -28.12 23.10
N ILE A 477 21.33 -27.29 22.38
CA ILE A 477 21.80 -27.59 21.02
C ILE A 477 23.20 -28.24 21.14
N PRO A 478 23.37 -29.49 20.67
CA PRO A 478 24.59 -30.26 20.92
C PRO A 478 25.79 -29.83 20.08
N ASP A 479 25.56 -29.26 18.88
CA ASP A 479 26.61 -29.01 17.90
C ASP A 479 26.51 -27.63 17.23
N ALA A 480 27.68 -27.03 16.96
CA ALA A 480 27.81 -25.78 16.21
C ALA A 480 27.27 -25.86 14.77
N TYR A 481 27.14 -27.08 14.21
CA TYR A 481 26.55 -27.32 12.90
C TYR A 481 25.03 -27.05 12.91
N THR A 482 24.30 -27.65 13.85
CA THR A 482 22.85 -27.47 14.02
C THR A 482 22.49 -26.01 14.34
N TYR A 483 23.34 -25.35 15.14
CA TYR A 483 23.21 -23.92 15.41
C TYR A 483 23.34 -23.07 14.13
N LEU A 484 24.37 -23.31 13.32
CA LEU A 484 24.57 -22.58 12.07
C LEU A 484 23.51 -22.92 11.02
N GLU A 485 22.95 -24.12 11.01
CA GLU A 485 21.87 -24.50 10.09
C GLU A 485 20.60 -23.67 10.36
N GLN A 486 20.25 -23.51 11.63
CA GLN A 486 19.04 -22.82 12.09
C GLN A 486 19.13 -21.29 12.12
N ILE A 487 20.33 -20.70 12.00
CA ILE A 487 20.47 -19.24 11.87
C ILE A 487 19.93 -18.78 10.50
N PRO A 488 19.10 -17.73 10.43
CA PRO A 488 18.61 -17.16 9.17
C PRO A 488 19.71 -16.75 8.19
N GLU A 489 19.42 -16.82 6.89
CA GLU A 489 20.39 -16.48 5.85
C GLU A 489 20.73 -14.98 5.84
N GLY A 490 22.01 -14.63 5.74
CA GLY A 490 22.47 -13.22 5.72
C GLY A 490 23.20 -12.75 6.99
N TYR A 491 22.96 -13.36 8.16
CA TYR A 491 23.65 -13.00 9.42
C TYR A 491 25.12 -13.42 9.46
N VAL A 492 25.46 -14.54 8.82
CA VAL A 492 26.82 -15.09 8.80
C VAL A 492 27.37 -15.09 7.38
N ARG A 493 28.34 -14.22 7.12
CA ARG A 493 29.05 -14.20 5.83
C ARG A 493 29.72 -15.55 5.57
N ASN A 494 29.45 -16.15 4.40
CA ASN A 494 29.93 -17.48 4.00
C ASN A 494 29.41 -18.66 4.86
N LYS A 495 28.16 -18.59 5.37
CA LYS A 495 27.47 -19.67 6.11
C LYS A 495 27.69 -21.06 5.48
N SER A 496 27.44 -21.20 4.19
CA SER A 496 27.57 -22.44 3.43
C SER A 496 29.01 -22.98 3.34
N ARG A 497 30.04 -22.11 3.36
CA ARG A 497 31.46 -22.54 3.43
C ARG A 497 31.85 -23.04 4.83
N ILE A 498 31.33 -22.41 5.87
CA ILE A 498 31.59 -22.78 7.27
C ILE A 498 30.88 -24.10 7.61
N MET A 499 29.61 -24.26 7.18
CA MET A 499 28.88 -25.53 7.31
C MET A 499 29.63 -26.68 6.62
N ARG A 500 30.17 -26.44 5.40
CA ARG A 500 30.96 -27.44 4.67
C ARG A 500 32.28 -27.80 5.39
N ALA A 501 32.92 -26.83 6.07
CA ALA A 501 34.13 -27.07 6.86
C ALA A 501 33.83 -27.85 8.15
N LEU A 502 32.73 -27.53 8.83
CA LEU A 502 32.27 -28.25 10.03
C LEU A 502 31.85 -29.68 9.70
N LYS A 503 31.11 -29.89 8.60
CA LYS A 503 30.74 -31.23 8.11
C LYS A 503 31.98 -32.09 7.77
N LYS A 504 33.06 -31.48 7.28
CA LYS A 504 34.35 -32.17 7.09
C LYS A 504 35.02 -32.53 8.42
N LYS A 505 35.07 -31.61 9.38
CA LYS A 505 35.63 -31.88 10.72
C LYS A 505 34.85 -32.93 11.49
N MET A 506 33.52 -32.94 11.42
CA MET A 506 32.68 -33.99 12.02
C MET A 506 32.97 -35.35 11.38
N LYS A 507 33.06 -35.43 10.04
CA LYS A 507 33.46 -36.66 9.33
C LYS A 507 34.89 -37.11 9.63
N GLU A 508 35.81 -36.20 9.97
CA GLU A 508 37.17 -36.54 10.39
C GLU A 508 37.20 -37.05 11.84
N ASN A 509 36.48 -36.38 12.75
CA ASN A 509 36.34 -36.82 14.14
C ASN A 509 35.64 -38.18 14.24
N ASP A 510 34.57 -38.43 13.49
CA ASP A 510 33.87 -39.74 13.45
C ASP A 510 34.79 -40.86 12.95
N LYS A 511 35.67 -40.55 11.99
CA LYS A 511 36.69 -41.49 11.51
C LYS A 511 37.78 -41.72 12.55
N GLU A 512 38.11 -40.74 13.37
CA GLU A 512 39.07 -40.90 14.47
C GLU A 512 38.46 -41.67 15.65
N THR A 513 37.22 -41.39 16.06
CA THR A 513 36.52 -42.19 17.08
C THR A 513 36.28 -43.63 16.64
N GLN A 514 35.94 -43.88 15.37
CA GLN A 514 35.86 -45.24 14.84
C GLN A 514 37.20 -45.96 14.82
N LYS A 515 38.31 -45.24 14.54
CA LYS A 515 39.66 -45.83 14.62
C LYS A 515 40.08 -46.13 16.07
N VAL A 516 39.74 -45.27 17.02
CA VAL A 516 40.04 -45.47 18.44
C VAL A 516 39.19 -46.61 19.03
N LEU A 517 37.91 -46.71 18.66
CA LEU A 517 37.04 -47.83 19.03
C LEU A 517 37.55 -49.15 18.45
N ALA A 518 37.95 -49.17 17.17
CA ALA A 518 38.56 -50.35 16.56
C ALA A 518 39.90 -50.75 17.19
N GLN A 519 40.69 -49.79 17.69
CA GLN A 519 41.92 -50.06 18.46
C GLN A 519 41.65 -50.58 19.87
N LEU A 520 40.55 -50.18 20.50
CA LEU A 520 40.11 -50.70 21.80
C LEU A 520 39.55 -52.13 21.70
N GLU A 521 38.82 -52.45 20.62
CA GLU A 521 38.33 -53.80 20.35
C GLU A 521 39.48 -54.77 20.05
N THR A 522 40.45 -54.37 19.23
CA THR A 522 41.66 -55.18 18.95
C THR A 522 42.59 -55.32 20.16
N GLY A 523 42.60 -54.35 21.08
CA GLY A 523 43.34 -54.44 22.34
C GLY A 523 42.70 -55.35 23.40
N ALA A 524 41.39 -55.57 23.33
CA ALA A 524 40.66 -56.48 24.22
C ALA A 524 40.82 -57.95 23.80
N GLU A 525 40.91 -58.23 22.50
CA GLU A 525 41.15 -59.58 21.98
C GLU A 525 42.59 -60.10 22.21
N GLN A 526 43.56 -59.22 22.49
CA GLN A 526 44.94 -59.63 22.82
C GLN A 526 45.18 -59.91 24.31
N LYS A 527 44.15 -59.80 25.16
CA LYS A 527 44.24 -60.05 26.62
C LYS A 527 43.32 -61.16 27.13
N GLN A 528 42.83 -62.05 26.27
CA GLN A 528 42.21 -63.32 26.67
C GLN A 528 43.12 -64.50 26.39
#